data_AF-A0A7C0YSE0-F1
#
_entry.id   AF-A0A7C0YSE0-F1
#
_cell.length_a   1.000
_cell.length_b   1.000
_cell.length_c   1.000
_cell.angle_alpha   90.00
_cell.angle_beta   90.00
_cell.angle_gamma   90.00
#
_symmetry.space_group_name_H-M   'P 1'
#
loop_
_entity.id
_entity.type
_entity.pdbx_description
1 polymer ?
#
loop_
_entity_poly.entity_id
_entity_poly.type
_entity_poly.pdbx_seq_one_letter_code
_entity_poly.pdbx_strand_id
1 'polypeptide(L)'
;MDKEGSGTKKGKRRKPGHRERVDQPVALPGIRRIQFFSDLSDRPWTKNLNRAAMFGIATAFLADFLKPVMRGVPQTIYCYECRACYATQDRCPASITFQAELTVSARVGDYERFIRNGGLACVRCGNCVSFCVLNLNLPRIYARMQELTIEAMEQGKIPRKVLLWAYENGRINRLWIDRVAKYLGKA
;
A
#
# COMPACT_ATOMS: atom_id res chain seq x y z
N MET A 1 38.07 54.32 -26.64
CA MET A 1 36.61 54.38 -26.40
C MET A 1 35.97 54.36 -27.77
N ASP A 2 35.39 53.24 -28.19
CA ASP A 2 34.46 53.19 -29.32
C ASP A 2 33.58 51.94 -29.22
N LYS A 3 32.33 52.13 -29.65
CA LYS A 3 31.11 51.37 -29.35
C LYS A 3 31.00 50.05 -30.14
N GLU A 4 30.53 49.00 -29.48
CA GLU A 4 29.81 47.88 -30.10
C GLU A 4 28.49 47.72 -29.32
N GLY A 5 27.29 47.80 -29.89
CA GLY A 5 26.88 47.27 -31.19
C GLY A 5 25.81 46.21 -30.92
N SER A 6 24.56 46.65 -30.75
CA SER A 6 23.39 45.82 -30.52
C SER A 6 23.18 44.78 -31.62
N GLY A 7 22.99 43.51 -31.26
CA GLY A 7 22.75 42.44 -32.23
C GLY A 7 21.93 41.28 -31.64
N THR A 8 20.61 41.39 -31.71
CA THR A 8 19.62 40.37 -31.35
C THR A 8 19.80 39.13 -32.25
N LYS A 9 20.33 38.02 -31.72
CA LYS A 9 20.45 36.75 -32.47
C LYS A 9 19.25 35.84 -32.21
N LYS A 10 18.42 35.74 -33.26
CA LYS A 10 17.28 34.82 -33.46
C LYS A 10 17.60 33.36 -33.08
N GLY A 11 16.60 32.68 -32.54
CA GLY A 11 16.67 31.31 -32.03
C GLY A 11 17.18 30.26 -33.03
N LYS A 12 18.17 29.48 -32.59
CA LYS A 12 18.60 28.24 -33.24
C LYS A 12 17.82 27.06 -32.66
N ARG A 13 17.10 26.32 -33.51
CA ARG A 13 16.54 25.00 -33.17
C ARG A 13 17.69 24.07 -32.76
N ARG A 14 17.67 23.56 -31.52
CA ARG A 14 18.70 22.67 -30.96
C ARG A 14 18.52 21.24 -31.48
N LYS A 15 19.59 20.64 -31.99
CA LYS A 15 19.64 19.23 -32.42
C LYS A 15 19.54 18.31 -31.19
N PRO A 16 18.81 17.17 -31.26
CA PRO A 16 18.78 16.21 -30.16
C PRO A 16 20.16 15.55 -30.03
N GLY A 17 20.70 15.53 -28.80
CA GLY A 17 22.01 14.94 -28.49
C GLY A 17 23.10 15.92 -28.04
N HIS A 18 22.78 17.20 -27.83
CA HIS A 18 23.76 18.15 -27.31
C HIS A 18 23.82 18.10 -25.78
N ARG A 19 24.98 17.72 -25.23
CA ARG A 19 25.36 17.87 -23.81
C ARG A 19 25.02 19.27 -23.31
N GLU A 20 24.11 19.40 -22.34
CA GLU A 20 23.93 20.66 -21.58
C GLU A 20 24.71 20.68 -20.26
N ARG A 21 25.06 19.52 -19.69
CA ARG A 21 25.74 19.40 -18.40
C ARG A 21 26.71 18.22 -18.37
N VAL A 22 27.92 18.43 -17.88
CA VAL A 22 29.05 17.46 -17.90
C VAL A 22 28.94 16.42 -16.78
N ASP A 23 28.17 16.74 -15.74
CA ASP A 23 27.95 15.97 -14.51
C ASP A 23 26.80 14.97 -14.60
N GLN A 24 26.03 14.95 -15.70
CA GLN A 24 24.95 13.97 -15.87
C GLN A 24 25.42 12.73 -16.64
N PRO A 25 25.16 11.51 -16.13
CA PRO A 25 25.51 10.28 -16.83
C PRO A 25 24.64 10.13 -18.09
N VAL A 26 25.29 9.83 -19.22
CA VAL A 26 24.66 9.71 -20.53
C VAL A 26 23.69 8.53 -20.55
N ALA A 27 22.44 8.77 -20.98
CA ALA A 27 21.47 7.71 -21.20
C ALA A 27 21.93 6.81 -22.35
N LEU A 28 22.07 5.50 -22.09
CA LEU A 28 22.42 4.50 -23.10
C LEU A 28 21.25 4.31 -24.09
N PRO A 29 21.54 4.05 -25.38
CA PRO A 29 20.51 3.80 -26.37
C PRO A 29 19.65 2.58 -26.00
N GLY A 30 18.33 2.73 -26.08
CA GLY A 30 17.34 1.69 -25.76
C GLY A 30 16.68 1.81 -24.38
N ILE A 31 17.21 2.63 -23.47
CA ILE A 31 16.61 2.88 -22.15
C ILE A 31 15.92 4.25 -22.18
N ARG A 32 14.59 4.27 -22.29
CA ARG A 32 13.82 5.51 -22.09
C ARG A 32 13.84 5.89 -20.61
N ARG A 33 14.79 6.74 -20.19
CA ARG A 33 14.67 7.40 -18.87
C ARG A 33 13.65 8.52 -18.97
N ILE A 34 12.60 8.41 -18.18
CA ILE A 34 11.63 9.48 -17.93
C ILE A 34 12.39 10.52 -17.08
N GLN A 35 12.94 11.56 -17.74
CA GLN A 35 13.90 12.51 -17.15
C GLN A 35 13.39 13.25 -15.91
N PHE A 36 12.07 13.35 -15.74
CA PHE A 36 11.40 14.03 -14.63
C PHE A 36 11.79 13.55 -13.22
N PHE A 37 12.32 12.33 -13.07
CA PHE A 37 12.71 11.79 -11.76
C PHE A 37 14.22 11.74 -11.53
N SER A 38 15.03 11.91 -12.57
CA SER A 38 16.48 11.73 -12.50
C SER A 38 17.29 13.02 -12.56
N ASP A 39 16.67 14.14 -12.95
CA ASP A 39 17.36 15.43 -12.99
C ASP A 39 17.12 16.22 -11.70
N LEU A 40 18.22 16.60 -11.02
CA LEU A 40 18.19 17.41 -9.80
C LEU A 40 17.62 18.82 -10.04
N SER A 41 17.61 19.29 -11.30
CA SER A 41 17.00 20.58 -11.68
C SER A 41 15.48 20.57 -11.72
N ASP A 42 14.84 19.39 -11.78
CA ASP A 42 13.37 19.26 -11.77
C ASP A 42 12.78 19.21 -10.36
N ARG A 43 13.59 19.46 -9.31
CA ARG A 43 13.09 19.67 -7.96
C ARG A 43 12.06 20.81 -7.95
N PRO A 44 11.03 20.75 -7.08
CA PRO A 44 10.02 21.79 -6.97
C PRO A 44 10.67 23.18 -6.96
N TRP A 45 10.30 24.01 -7.93
CA TRP A 45 10.99 25.24 -8.35
C TRP A 45 11.31 26.27 -7.24
N THR A 46 10.76 26.11 -6.03
CA THR A 46 11.06 26.98 -4.89
C THR A 46 11.45 26.19 -3.64
N LYS A 47 12.37 26.75 -2.83
CA LYS A 47 12.80 26.16 -1.54
C LYS A 47 11.62 25.84 -0.62
N ASN A 48 10.56 26.66 -0.67
CA ASN A 48 9.37 26.49 0.15
C ASN A 48 8.51 25.30 -0.31
N LEU A 49 8.38 25.10 -1.63
CA LEU A 49 7.66 23.94 -2.17
C LEU A 49 8.42 22.64 -1.90
N ASN A 50 9.76 22.66 -1.97
CA ASN A 50 10.57 21.50 -1.56
C ASN A 50 10.40 21.18 -0.07
N ARG A 51 10.39 22.20 0.80
CA ARG A 51 10.10 22.01 2.23
C ARG A 51 8.70 21.42 2.45
N ALA A 52 7.67 21.98 1.81
CA ALA A 52 6.31 21.46 1.91
C ALA A 52 6.22 20.00 1.43
N ALA A 53 6.87 19.65 0.32
CA ALA A 53 6.92 18.28 -0.18
C ALA A 53 7.63 17.34 0.81
N MET A 54 8.77 17.75 1.38
CA MET A 54 9.48 16.97 2.40
C MET A 54 8.66 16.79 3.67
N PHE A 55 7.93 17.83 4.11
CA PHE A 55 6.97 17.71 5.22
C PHE A 55 5.85 16.72 4.89
N GLY A 56 5.29 16.77 3.68
CA GLY A 56 4.27 15.82 3.23
C GLY A 56 4.76 14.38 3.19
N ILE A 57 5.99 14.15 2.72
CA ILE A 57 6.63 12.83 2.73
C ILE A 57 6.83 12.36 4.18
N ALA A 58 7.36 13.21 5.06
CA ALA A 58 7.60 12.86 6.46
C ALA A 58 6.30 12.52 7.21
N THR A 59 5.23 13.28 6.99
CA THR A 59 3.93 13.01 7.63
C THR A 59 3.28 11.74 7.08
N ALA A 60 3.40 11.46 5.78
CA ALA A 60 2.93 10.21 5.19
C ALA A 60 3.66 8.99 5.79
N PHE A 61 5.00 9.03 5.84
CA PHE A 61 5.78 7.99 6.50
C PHE A 61 5.35 7.82 7.96
N LEU A 62 5.23 8.90 8.72
CA LEU A 62 4.81 8.82 10.13
C LEU A 62 3.43 8.14 10.28
N ALA A 63 2.48 8.45 9.40
CA ALA A 63 1.18 7.80 9.41
C ALA A 63 1.27 6.29 9.12
N ASP A 64 2.16 5.87 8.23
CA ASP A 64 2.38 4.46 7.89
C ASP A 64 3.02 3.66 9.03
N PHE A 65 3.78 4.31 9.92
CA PHE A 65 4.28 3.71 11.16
C PHE A 65 3.23 3.72 12.29
N LEU A 66 2.54 4.86 12.49
CA LEU A 66 1.61 5.01 13.62
C LEU A 66 0.36 4.14 13.48
N LYS A 67 -0.24 4.07 12.29
CA LYS A 67 -1.47 3.30 12.04
C LYS A 67 -1.39 1.83 12.48
N PRO A 68 -0.37 1.05 12.07
CA PRO A 68 -0.26 -0.35 12.48
C PRO A 68 0.11 -0.52 13.96
N VAL A 69 0.87 0.42 14.55
CA VAL A 69 1.16 0.42 15.98
C VAL A 69 -0.11 0.62 16.79
N MET A 70 -0.92 1.64 16.46
CA MET A 70 -2.18 1.92 17.14
C MET A 70 -3.21 0.78 17.02
N ARG A 71 -3.17 0.02 15.92
CA ARG A 71 -4.04 -1.15 15.69
C ARG A 71 -3.54 -2.43 16.39
N GLY A 72 -2.34 -2.41 16.98
CA GLY A 72 -1.75 -3.58 17.63
C GLY A 72 -1.15 -4.60 16.65
N VAL A 73 -0.83 -4.18 15.42
CA VAL A 73 -0.23 -5.01 14.37
C VAL A 73 1.07 -4.40 13.80
N PRO A 74 2.05 -4.02 14.64
CA PRO A 74 3.25 -3.27 14.21
C PRO A 74 4.12 -4.05 13.22
N GLN A 75 4.11 -5.39 13.27
CA GLN A 75 4.85 -6.24 12.34
C GLN A 75 4.47 -6.02 10.87
N THR A 76 3.25 -5.52 10.63
CA THR A 76 2.80 -5.20 9.27
C THR A 76 3.61 -4.07 8.62
N ILE A 77 4.33 -3.24 9.38
CA ILE A 77 5.24 -2.21 8.83
C ILE A 77 6.29 -2.83 7.91
N TYR A 78 6.78 -4.02 8.26
CA TYR A 78 7.83 -4.70 7.50
C TYR A 78 7.30 -5.45 6.27
N CYS A 79 5.98 -5.56 6.08
CA CYS A 79 5.44 -6.31 4.95
C CYS A 79 5.71 -5.58 3.62
N TYR A 80 6.66 -6.09 2.83
CA TYR A 80 6.99 -5.54 1.51
C TYR A 80 6.09 -6.03 0.36
N GLU A 81 4.94 -6.64 0.66
CA GLU A 81 3.98 -7.11 -0.35
C GLU A 81 4.65 -7.98 -1.43
N CYS A 82 5.57 -8.85 -1.01
CA CYS A 82 6.40 -9.61 -1.94
C CYS A 82 5.55 -10.58 -2.78
N ARG A 83 5.96 -10.81 -4.03
CA ARG A 83 5.26 -11.69 -4.98
C ARG A 83 5.06 -13.12 -4.46
N ALA A 84 5.93 -13.58 -3.55
CA ALA A 84 5.79 -14.87 -2.87
C ALA A 84 4.48 -14.98 -2.05
N CYS A 85 4.00 -13.88 -1.46
CA CYS A 85 2.74 -13.85 -0.72
C CYS A 85 1.51 -14.07 -1.63
N TYR A 86 1.64 -13.82 -2.95
CA TYR A 86 0.58 -14.05 -3.94
C TYR A 86 0.54 -15.52 -4.42
N ALA A 87 1.56 -16.33 -4.12
CA ALA A 87 1.65 -17.74 -4.51
C ALA A 87 1.12 -18.71 -3.44
N THR A 88 0.30 -18.22 -2.51
CA THR A 88 -0.11 -18.98 -1.32
C THR A 88 -1.49 -19.64 -1.43
N GLN A 89 -2.14 -19.50 -2.59
CA GLN A 89 -3.48 -19.99 -2.90
C GLN A 89 -3.67 -21.49 -2.62
N ASP A 90 -2.65 -22.31 -2.84
CA ASP A 90 -2.80 -23.77 -2.78
C ASP A 90 -2.59 -24.36 -1.37
N ARG A 91 -2.08 -23.57 -0.42
CA ARG A 91 -1.58 -24.10 0.86
C ARG A 91 -2.19 -23.46 2.11
N CYS A 92 -3.04 -22.45 1.94
CA CYS A 92 -3.72 -21.79 3.06
C CYS A 92 -5.14 -22.38 3.22
N PRO A 93 -5.50 -22.94 4.40
CA PRO A 93 -6.72 -23.74 4.59
C PRO A 93 -8.05 -22.97 4.41
N ALA A 94 -8.00 -21.64 4.34
CA ALA A 94 -9.16 -20.78 4.10
C ALA A 94 -9.28 -20.30 2.65
N SER A 95 -8.57 -20.90 1.69
CA SER A 95 -8.53 -20.48 0.29
C SER A 95 -8.24 -18.98 0.14
N ILE A 96 -7.37 -18.45 1.01
CA ILE A 96 -6.99 -17.04 0.98
C ILE A 96 -6.17 -16.83 -0.27
N THR A 97 -6.76 -16.11 -1.22
CA THR A 97 -6.17 -15.86 -2.53
C THR A 97 -4.89 -15.02 -2.40
N PHE A 98 -4.89 -14.08 -1.45
CA PHE A 98 -3.82 -13.11 -1.30
C PHE A 98 -3.56 -12.76 0.17
N GLN A 99 -2.49 -13.32 0.73
CA GLN A 99 -2.09 -13.02 2.12
C GLN A 99 -1.55 -11.61 2.29
N ALA A 100 -0.85 -11.10 1.28
CA ALA A 100 -0.37 -9.71 1.27
C ALA A 100 -1.55 -8.74 1.47
N GLU A 101 -2.67 -8.99 0.78
CA GLU A 101 -3.88 -8.17 0.87
C GLU A 101 -4.48 -8.16 2.28
N LEU A 102 -4.47 -9.30 2.98
CA LEU A 102 -4.92 -9.38 4.37
C LEU A 102 -3.98 -8.63 5.33
N THR A 103 -2.67 -8.71 5.08
CA THR A 103 -1.67 -8.01 5.90
C THR A 103 -1.73 -6.50 5.67
N VAL A 104 -1.93 -6.06 4.43
CA VAL A 104 -2.10 -4.66 4.06
C VAL A 104 -3.41 -4.12 4.62
N SER A 105 -4.53 -4.84 4.47
CA SER A 105 -5.80 -4.42 5.06
C SER A 105 -5.73 -4.32 6.58
N ALA A 106 -4.99 -5.20 7.26
CA ALA A 106 -4.70 -5.06 8.69
C ALA A 106 -3.86 -3.82 9.03
N ARG A 107 -2.84 -3.49 8.20
CA ARG A 107 -2.00 -2.28 8.36
C ARG A 107 -2.84 -1.01 8.28
N VAL A 108 -3.69 -0.89 7.26
CA VAL A 108 -4.46 0.34 7.00
C VAL A 108 -5.83 0.37 7.69
N GLY A 109 -6.31 -0.77 8.19
CA GLY A 109 -7.64 -0.92 8.78
C GLY A 109 -8.77 -0.93 7.75
N ASP A 110 -8.54 -1.54 6.59
CA ASP A 110 -9.55 -1.67 5.54
C ASP A 110 -10.38 -2.93 5.76
N TYR A 111 -11.52 -2.77 6.45
CA TYR A 111 -12.40 -3.88 6.80
C TYR A 111 -13.05 -4.53 5.58
N GLU A 112 -13.43 -3.76 4.57
CA GLU A 112 -14.10 -4.29 3.39
C GLU A 112 -13.16 -5.20 2.59
N ARG A 113 -11.94 -4.72 2.34
CA ARG A 113 -10.89 -5.51 1.67
C ARG A 113 -10.52 -6.74 2.48
N PHE A 114 -10.46 -6.63 3.81
CA PHE A 114 -10.20 -7.77 4.69
C PHE A 114 -11.29 -8.84 4.58
N ILE A 115 -12.57 -8.44 4.62
CA ILE A 115 -13.72 -9.36 4.52
C ILE A 115 -13.77 -10.03 3.15
N ARG A 116 -13.65 -9.26 2.07
CA ARG A 116 -13.72 -9.78 0.69
C ARG A 116 -12.64 -10.80 0.38
N ASN A 117 -11.45 -10.60 0.93
CA ASN A 117 -10.32 -11.51 0.75
C ASN A 117 -10.34 -12.72 1.72
N GLY A 118 -11.45 -12.94 2.43
CA GLY A 118 -11.62 -14.12 3.30
C GLY A 118 -10.94 -13.99 4.66
N GLY A 119 -10.60 -12.78 5.09
CA GLY A 119 -9.98 -12.54 6.40
C GLY A 119 -10.83 -13.03 7.57
N LEU A 120 -12.16 -12.88 7.51
CA LEU A 120 -13.10 -13.40 8.52
C LEU A 120 -13.31 -14.92 8.45
N ALA A 121 -13.05 -15.55 7.31
CA ALA A 121 -13.13 -17.00 7.15
C ALA A 121 -11.90 -17.71 7.74
N CYS A 122 -10.79 -16.99 7.88
CA CYS A 122 -9.52 -17.59 8.28
C CYS A 122 -9.59 -18.14 9.71
N VAL A 123 -9.46 -19.46 9.85
CA VAL A 123 -9.31 -20.15 11.14
C VAL A 123 -7.91 -20.73 11.18
N ARG A 124 -7.14 -20.40 12.22
CA ARG A 124 -5.75 -20.89 12.37
C ARG A 124 -4.88 -20.59 11.15
N CYS A 125 -4.74 -19.31 10.79
CA CYS A 125 -3.90 -18.84 9.68
C CYS A 125 -2.38 -19.14 9.84
N GLY A 126 -1.98 -19.99 10.80
CA GLY A 126 -0.60 -20.39 11.09
C GLY A 126 0.08 -21.12 9.96
N ASN A 127 -0.66 -21.92 9.19
CA ASN A 127 -0.09 -22.65 8.04
C ASN A 127 0.41 -21.74 6.93
N CYS A 128 -0.02 -20.47 6.95
CA CYS A 128 0.27 -19.48 5.94
C CYS A 128 1.61 -18.75 6.25
N VAL A 129 2.14 -18.89 7.47
CA VAL A 129 3.41 -18.27 7.93
C VAL A 129 4.63 -18.79 7.17
N SER A 130 4.64 -20.07 6.80
CA SER A 130 5.79 -20.71 6.15
C SER A 130 6.16 -20.12 4.78
N PHE A 131 5.25 -19.34 4.17
CA PHE A 131 5.47 -18.63 2.91
C PHE A 131 5.93 -17.19 3.10
N CYS A 132 5.81 -16.67 4.33
CA CYS A 132 6.24 -15.32 4.63
C CYS A 132 7.76 -15.33 4.82
N VAL A 133 8.51 -14.87 3.81
CA VAL A 133 9.98 -14.74 3.86
C VAL A 133 10.44 -13.93 5.09
N LEU A 134 9.61 -12.97 5.52
CA LEU A 134 9.88 -12.11 6.67
C LEU A 134 9.43 -12.71 8.01
N ASN A 135 8.88 -13.93 8.00
CA ASN A 135 8.38 -14.65 9.18
C ASN A 135 7.48 -13.80 10.08
N LEU A 136 6.62 -12.98 9.47
CA LEU A 136 5.62 -12.19 10.21
C LEU A 136 4.66 -13.13 10.93
N ASN A 137 4.19 -12.74 12.11
CA ASN A 137 3.18 -13.48 12.85
C ASN A 137 1.78 -13.21 12.24
N LEU A 138 1.56 -13.74 11.03
CA LEU A 138 0.31 -13.64 10.29
C LEU A 138 -0.92 -14.07 11.12
N PRO A 139 -0.86 -15.15 11.93
CA PRO A 139 -1.99 -15.54 12.80
C PRO A 139 -2.39 -14.43 13.74
N ARG A 140 -1.43 -13.80 14.42
CA ARG A 140 -1.70 -12.72 15.35
C ARG A 140 -2.22 -11.48 14.63
N ILE A 141 -1.64 -11.14 13.48
CA ILE A 141 -2.07 -9.98 12.67
C ILE A 141 -3.52 -10.17 12.22
N TYR A 142 -3.86 -11.33 11.66
CA TYR A 142 -5.21 -11.58 11.15
C TYR A 142 -6.23 -11.77 12.27
N ALA A 143 -5.88 -12.43 13.37
CA ALA A 143 -6.75 -12.53 14.54
C ALA A 143 -7.09 -11.13 15.09
N ARG A 144 -6.08 -10.26 15.24
CA ARG A 144 -6.32 -8.88 15.68
C ARG A 144 -7.21 -8.11 14.71
N MET A 145 -7.01 -8.28 13.40
CA MET A 145 -7.86 -7.63 12.41
C MET A 145 -9.29 -8.18 12.41
N GLN A 146 -9.49 -9.48 12.69
CA GLN A 146 -10.83 -10.05 12.88
C GLN A 146 -11.55 -9.39 14.06
N GLU A 147 -10.89 -9.27 15.23
CA GLU A 147 -11.45 -8.57 16.39
C GLU A 147 -11.84 -7.13 16.05
N LEU A 148 -10.92 -6.37 15.44
CA LEU A 148 -11.18 -4.98 15.00
C LEU A 148 -12.33 -4.88 14.00
N THR A 149 -12.50 -5.90 13.15
CA THR A 149 -13.61 -5.96 12.19
C THR A 149 -14.94 -6.16 12.91
N ILE A 150 -14.98 -6.99 13.94
CA ILE A 150 -16.20 -7.21 14.75
C ILE A 150 -16.53 -5.98 15.60
N GLU A 151 -15.53 -5.35 16.23
CA GLU A 151 -15.71 -4.07 16.92
C GLU A 151 -16.24 -2.98 15.97
N ALA A 152 -15.71 -2.91 14.74
CA ALA A 152 -16.16 -1.95 13.73
C ALA A 152 -17.57 -2.26 13.20
N MET A 153 -17.97 -3.53 13.13
CA MET A 153 -19.35 -3.93 12.84
C MET A 153 -20.31 -3.42 13.92
N GLU A 154 -19.99 -3.63 15.19
CA GLU A 154 -20.80 -3.17 16.32
C GLU A 154 -20.94 -1.65 16.35
N GLN A 155 -19.90 -0.93 15.91
CA GLN A 155 -19.90 0.53 15.75
C GLN A 155 -20.59 1.02 14.46
N GLY A 156 -21.12 0.13 13.61
CA GLY A 156 -21.79 0.50 12.36
C GLY A 156 -20.86 1.05 11.26
N LYS A 157 -19.54 0.83 11.36
CA LYS A 157 -18.54 1.32 10.40
C LYS A 157 -18.44 0.46 9.14
N ILE A 158 -18.97 -0.77 9.17
CA ILE A 158 -18.89 -1.72 8.06
C ILE A 158 -20.21 -1.71 7.28
N PRO A 159 -20.18 -1.53 5.94
CA PRO A 159 -21.38 -1.57 5.13
C PRO A 159 -22.09 -2.93 5.25
N ARG A 160 -23.38 -2.92 5.62
CA ARG A 160 -24.20 -4.14 5.80
C ARG A 160 -24.14 -5.07 4.58
N LYS A 161 -24.10 -4.52 3.36
CA LYS A 161 -23.96 -5.27 2.10
C LYS A 161 -22.73 -6.19 2.06
N VAL A 162 -21.61 -5.75 2.63
CA VAL A 162 -20.35 -6.51 2.65
C VAL A 162 -20.46 -7.71 3.59
N LEU A 163 -21.06 -7.49 4.76
CA LEU A 163 -21.30 -8.54 5.75
C LEU A 163 -22.33 -9.56 5.26
N LEU A 164 -23.41 -9.09 4.60
CA LEU A 164 -24.43 -9.96 4.02
C LEU A 164 -23.85 -10.84 2.91
N TRP A 165 -23.06 -10.26 2.00
CA TRP A 165 -22.33 -11.01 0.99
C TRP A 165 -21.39 -12.04 1.63
N ALA A 166 -20.62 -11.65 2.64
CA ALA A 166 -19.68 -12.56 3.30
C ALA A 166 -20.40 -13.71 4.00
N TYR A 167 -21.54 -13.44 4.64
CA TYR A 167 -22.39 -14.43 5.29
C TYR A 167 -22.95 -15.43 4.27
N GLU A 168 -23.53 -14.95 3.17
CA GLU A 168 -24.14 -15.79 2.12
C GLU A 168 -23.12 -16.66 1.38
N ASN A 169 -21.87 -16.20 1.29
CA ASN A 169 -20.78 -16.93 0.63
C ASN A 169 -19.96 -17.80 1.60
N GLY A 170 -20.39 -17.98 2.85
CA GLY A 170 -19.65 -18.78 3.84
C GLY A 170 -18.25 -18.23 4.17
N ARG A 171 -18.03 -16.93 4.00
CA ARG A 171 -16.75 -16.24 4.22
C ARG A 171 -16.55 -15.78 5.67
N ILE A 172 -17.29 -16.38 6.60
CA ILE A 172 -17.26 -16.05 8.03
C ILE A 172 -17.05 -17.35 8.79
N ASN A 173 -16.02 -17.39 9.62
CA ASN A 173 -15.74 -18.58 10.41
C ASN A 173 -16.76 -18.78 11.55
N ARG A 174 -16.76 -20.00 12.12
CA ARG A 174 -17.64 -20.37 13.23
C ARG A 174 -17.50 -19.50 14.48
N LEU A 175 -16.38 -18.81 14.68
CA LEU A 175 -16.15 -17.98 15.87
C LEU A 175 -17.01 -16.71 15.81
N TRP A 176 -17.27 -16.21 14.60
CA TRP A 176 -17.92 -14.92 14.38
C TRP A 176 -19.31 -15.02 13.75
N ILE A 177 -19.66 -16.18 13.19
CA ILE A 177 -20.90 -16.36 12.41
C ILE A 177 -22.16 -15.99 13.19
N ASP A 178 -22.27 -16.39 14.46
CA ASP A 178 -23.45 -16.11 15.29
C ASP A 178 -23.61 -14.60 15.56
N ARG A 179 -22.49 -13.91 15.81
CA ARG A 179 -22.51 -12.45 16.03
C ARG A 179 -22.91 -11.71 14.78
N VAL A 180 -22.37 -12.12 13.63
CA VAL A 180 -22.71 -11.49 12.34
C VAL A 180 -24.15 -11.79 11.95
N ALA A 181 -24.63 -13.02 12.17
CA ALA A 181 -26.02 -13.41 11.91
C ALA A 181 -26.99 -12.57 12.75
N LYS A 182 -26.70 -12.39 14.05
CA LYS A 182 -27.47 -11.53 14.94
C LYS A 182 -27.47 -10.07 14.48
N TYR A 183 -26.31 -9.53 14.10
CA TYR A 183 -26.21 -8.17 13.57
C TYR A 183 -27.01 -7.97 12.27
N LEU A 184 -27.05 -8.99 11.41
CA LEU A 184 -27.79 -8.97 10.16
C LEU A 184 -29.30 -9.22 10.33
N GLY A 185 -29.75 -9.68 11.50
CA GLY A 185 -31.14 -10.11 11.74
C GLY A 185 -31.49 -11.43 11.06
N LYS A 186 -30.52 -12.33 10.89
CA LYS A 186 -30.68 -13.67 10.29
C LYS A 186 -30.62 -14.81 11.34
N ALA A 187 -30.54 -14.47 12.63
CA ALA A 187 -30.50 -15.40 13.76
C ALA A 187 -31.73 -15.22 14.65
#